data_AF-A0A2G9GZG2-F1
#
_entry.id   AF-A0A2G9GZG2-F1
#
_cell.length_a   1.000
_cell.length_b   1.000
_cell.length_c   1.000
_cell.angle_alpha   90.00
_cell.angle_beta   90.00
_cell.angle_gamma   90.00
#
_symmetry.space_group_name_H-M   'P 1'
#
loop_
_entity.id
_entity.type
_entity.pdbx_description
1 polymer ?
#
loop_
_entity_poly.entity_id
_entity_poly.type
_entity_poly.pdbx_seq_one_letter_code
_entity_poly.pdbx_strand_id
1 'polypeptide(L)' 'MEAAIELNLDNVEAGAQGEHKIQRGYLPVTTYSCHYILDEGFRKVISDFLVRERAQLELVMKLLHESSPFKENDT' A
#
# COMPACT_ATOMS: atom_id res chain seq x y z
N MET A 1 10.43 -12.59 5.96
CA MET A 1 9.62 -13.79 5.73
C MET A 1 10.17 -14.96 6.52
N GLU A 2 11.38 -15.47 6.25
CA GLU A 2 11.97 -16.57 7.05
C GLU A 2 12.02 -16.27 8.55
N ALA A 3 12.58 -15.12 8.94
CA ALA A 3 12.60 -14.69 10.34
C ALA A 3 11.20 -14.56 10.96
N ALA A 4 10.18 -14.21 10.17
CA ALA A 4 8.82 -14.09 10.67
C ALA A 4 8.15 -15.44 10.87
N ILE A 5 8.45 -16.42 10.01
CA ILE A 5 8.03 -17.82 10.19
C ILE A 5 8.68 -18.40 11.44
N GLU A 6 9.99 -18.16 11.63
CA GLU A 6 10.73 -18.61 12.81
C GLU A 6 10.19 -17.98 14.10
N LEU A 7 9.81 -16.70 14.06
CA LEU A 7 9.24 -15.96 15.19
C LEU A 7 7.71 -16.13 15.34
N ASN A 8 7.09 -16.95 14.49
CA ASN A 8 5.64 -17.18 14.46
C ASN A 8 4.82 -15.87 14.43
N LEU A 9 5.26 -14.91 13.61
CA LEU A 9 4.57 -13.64 13.42
C LEU A 9 3.47 -13.78 12.38
N ASP A 10 2.29 -13.25 12.70
CA ASP A 10 1.13 -13.29 11.80
C ASP A 10 1.29 -12.37 10.58
N ASN A 11 2.11 -11.31 10.69
CA ASN A 11 2.23 -10.27 9.68
C ASN A 11 3.69 -9.86 9.43
N VAL A 12 4.00 -9.53 8.17
CA VAL A 12 5.30 -9.04 7.73
C VAL A 12 5.14 -7.90 6.74
N GLU A 13 5.73 -6.76 7.04
CA GLU A 13 5.77 -5.63 6.12
C GLU A 13 7.08 -5.65 5.33
N ALA A 14 6.97 -5.59 4.00
CA ALA A 14 8.13 -5.58 3.12
C ALA A 14 8.80 -4.19 3.00
N GLY A 15 8.33 -3.17 3.73
CA GLY A 15 8.81 -1.78 3.69
C GLY A 15 8.20 -0.96 2.54
N ALA A 16 8.85 0.14 2.09
CA ALA A 16 8.31 1.08 1.09
C ALA A 16 8.88 0.95 -0.35
N GLN A 17 9.76 0.00 -0.63
CA GLN A 17 10.29 -0.26 -1.97
C GLN A 17 9.18 -0.81 -2.90
N GLY A 18 8.97 -0.23 -4.08
CA GLY A 18 7.72 -0.36 -4.88
C GLY A 18 7.34 -1.73 -5.47
N GLU A 19 6.82 -1.72 -6.69
CA GLU A 19 6.09 -2.83 -7.36
C GLU A 19 6.84 -4.18 -7.45
N HIS A 20 8.16 -4.19 -7.39
CA HIS A 20 8.99 -5.41 -7.40
C HIS A 20 8.67 -6.39 -6.26
N LYS A 21 7.92 -5.97 -5.24
CA LYS A 21 7.47 -6.82 -4.13
C LYS A 21 6.39 -7.81 -4.49
N ILE A 22 5.61 -7.54 -5.53
CA ILE A 22 4.54 -8.44 -5.98
C ILE A 22 5.14 -9.78 -6.38
N GLN A 23 6.24 -9.77 -7.14
CA GLN A 23 6.98 -10.98 -7.52
C GLN A 23 7.52 -11.77 -6.32
N ARG A 24 7.65 -11.14 -5.14
CA ARG A 24 8.13 -11.76 -3.90
C ARG A 24 7.00 -12.23 -2.97
N GLY A 25 5.74 -12.17 -3.41
CA GLY A 25 4.60 -12.63 -2.63
C GLY A 25 3.92 -11.56 -1.77
N TYR A 26 4.23 -10.28 -1.96
CA TYR A 26 3.55 -9.19 -1.24
C TYR A 26 2.61 -8.45 -2.19
N LEU A 27 1.31 -8.64 -2.01
CA LEU A 27 0.31 -7.81 -2.67
C LEU A 27 0.15 -6.47 -1.96
N PRO A 28 -0.13 -5.39 -2.70
CA PRO A 28 -0.33 -4.10 -2.09
C PRO A 28 -1.64 -4.07 -1.30
N VAL A 29 -1.58 -3.45 -0.13
CA VAL A 29 -2.74 -3.24 0.76
C VAL A 29 -2.80 -1.76 1.10
N THR A 30 -4.01 -1.20 1.15
CA THR A 30 -4.20 0.20 1.53
C THR A 30 -3.68 0.44 2.94
N THR A 31 -2.72 1.35 3.05
CA THR A 31 -2.09 1.73 4.31
C THR A 31 -2.35 3.21 4.58
N TYR A 32 -2.61 3.55 5.84
CA TYR A 32 -2.93 4.92 6.24
C TYR A 32 -1.82 5.50 7.11
N SER A 33 -1.52 6.77 6.91
CA SER A 33 -0.61 7.56 7.75
C SER A 33 -1.29 8.86 8.18
N CYS A 34 -0.85 9.39 9.32
CA CYS A 34 -1.33 10.68 9.83
C CYS A 34 -0.17 11.67 9.84
N HIS A 35 -0.37 12.82 9.22
CA HIS A 35 0.63 13.88 9.13
C HIS A 35 0.03 15.19 9.64
N TYR A 36 0.66 15.78 10.65
CA TYR A 36 0.34 17.13 11.08
C TYR A 36 1.10 18.13 10.22
N ILE A 37 0.37 18.96 9.49
CA ILE A 37 0.91 20.01 8.62
C ILE A 37 0.53 21.34 9.24
N LEU A 38 1.51 22.12 9.70
CA LEU A 38 1.26 23.39 10.40
C LEU A 38 0.74 24.47 9.44
N ASP A 39 1.39 24.61 8.29
CA ASP A 39 1.08 25.65 7.30
C ASP A 39 -0.24 25.37 6.56
N GLU A 40 -1.13 26.36 6.56
CA GLU A 40 -2.46 26.21 5.98
C GLU A 40 -2.45 26.15 4.45
N GLY A 41 -1.50 26.84 3.80
CA GLY A 41 -1.31 26.81 2.36
C GLY A 41 -0.93 25.42 1.88
N PHE A 42 0.05 24.80 2.54
CA PHE A 42 0.45 23.42 2.26
C PHE A 42 -0.67 22.43 2.55
N ARG A 43 -1.42 22.60 3.65
CA ARG A 43 -2.56 21.73 3.96
C ARG A 43 -3.59 21.73 2.82
N LYS A 44 -3.91 22.90 2.27
CA LYS A 44 -4.86 23.02 1.14
C LYS A 44 -4.34 22.31 -0.11
N VAL A 45 -3.11 22.60 -0.52
CA VAL A 45 -2.53 22.02 -1.75
C VAL A 45 -2.39 20.50 -1.64
N ILE A 46 -1.97 19.99 -0.48
CA ILE A 46 -1.89 18.55 -0.23
C ILE A 46 -3.29 17.93 -0.26
N SER A 47 -4.29 18.54 0.38
CA SER A 47 -5.68 18.05 0.34
C SER A 47 -6.20 17.96 -1.09
N ASP A 48 -5.99 18.98 -1.92
CA ASP A 48 -6.44 19.00 -3.32
C ASP A 48 -5.71 17.95 -4.19
N PHE A 49 -4.44 17.68 -3.88
CA PHE A 49 -3.69 16.61 -4.52
C PHE A 49 -4.23 15.22 -4.14
N LEU A 50 -4.48 14.97 -2.85
CA LEU A 50 -4.94 13.68 -2.33
C LEU A 50 -6.29 13.24 -2.92
N VAL A 51 -7.16 14.18 -3.30
CA VAL A 51 -8.43 13.86 -4.00
C VAL A 51 -8.16 13.12 -5.31
N ARG A 52 -7.20 13.59 -6.11
CA ARG A 52 -6.85 12.99 -7.40
C ARG A 52 -6.00 11.74 -7.23
N GLU A 53 -5.05 11.79 -6.29
CA GLU A 53 -4.17 10.65 -6.00
C GLU A 53 -4.99 9.44 -5.54
N ARG A 54 -6.00 9.61 -4.67
CA ARG A 54 -6.84 8.50 -4.20
C ARG A 54 -7.51 7.74 -5.34
N ALA A 55 -8.12 8.46 -6.29
CA ALA A 55 -8.76 7.84 -7.45
C ALA A 55 -7.73 7.08 -8.33
N GLN A 56 -6.52 7.62 -8.48
CA GLN A 56 -5.45 6.94 -9.21
C GLN A 56 -4.96 5.69 -8.48
N LEU A 57 -4.79 5.77 -7.16
CA LEU A 57 -4.37 4.64 -6.33
C LEU A 57 -5.41 3.52 -6.35
N GLU A 58 -6.70 3.83 -6.30
CA GLU A 58 -7.77 2.82 -6.41
C GLU A 58 -7.70 2.05 -7.73
N LEU A 59 -7.47 2.76 -8.84
CA LEU A 59 -7.30 2.14 -10.16
C LEU A 59 -6.05 1.25 -10.21
N VAL A 60 -4.92 1.76 -9.70
CA VAL A 60 -3.65 1.01 -9.67
C VAL A 60 -3.79 -0.23 -8.78
N MET A 61 -4.38 -0.10 -7.59
CA MET A 61 -4.64 -1.23 -6.69
C MET A 61 -5.45 -2.30 -7.40
N LYS A 62 -6.57 -1.92 -8.03
CA LYS A 62 -7.40 -2.86 -8.80
C LYS A 62 -6.58 -3.59 -9.87
N LEU A 63 -5.81 -2.86 -10.67
CA LEU A 63 -4.99 -3.45 -11.74
C LEU A 63 -3.94 -4.43 -11.20
N LEU A 64 -3.28 -4.08 -10.09
CA LEU A 64 -2.26 -4.93 -9.46
C LEU A 64 -2.86 -6.21 -8.86
N HIS A 65 -4.07 -6.12 -8.29
CA HIS A 65 -4.81 -7.29 -7.82
C HIS A 65 -5.28 -8.18 -8.99
N GLU A 66 -5.86 -7.60 -10.04
CA GLU A 66 -6.32 -8.34 -11.23
C GLU A 66 -5.18 -9.01 -12.01
N SER A 67 -3.98 -8.42 -11.97
CA SER A 67 -2.77 -8.98 -12.62
C SER A 67 -1.92 -9.83 -11.68
N SER A 68 -2.37 -10.05 -10.44
CA SER A 68 -1.66 -10.86 -9.45
C SER A 68 -1.50 -12.30 -9.93
N PRO A 69 -0.29 -12.91 -9.79
CA PRO A 69 -0.09 -14.33 -10.05
C PRO A 69 -0.61 -15.22 -8.91
N PHE A 70 -1.08 -14.64 -7.80
CA PHE A 70 -1.54 -15.36 -6.62
C PHE A 70 -3.06 -15.52 -6.62
N LYS A 71 -3.56 -16.64 -6.10
CA LYS A 71 -4.99 -16.87 -5.92
C LYS A 71 -5.55 -15.90 -4.88
N GLU A 72 -6.71 -15.31 -5.18
CA GLU A 72 -7.53 -14.65 -4.17
C GLU A 72 -7.96 -15.72 -3.16
N ASN A 73 -7.53 -15.55 -1.91
CA ASN A 73 -8.11 -16.30 -0.80
C ASN A 73 -9.25 -15.43 -0.27
N ASP A 74 -10.50 -15.84 -0.50
CA ASP A 74 -11.66 -15.28 0.19
C ASP A 74 -11.44 -15.45 1.69
N THR A 75 -11.26 -14.34 2.40
CA THR A 75 -11.25 -14.26 3.87
C THR A 75 -12.14 -13.12 4.33
#